data_AF-A0A9W5Y805-F1
#
_entry.id   AF-A0A9W5Y805-F1
#
_cell.length_a   1.000
_cell.length_b   1.000
_cell.length_c   1.000
_cell.angle_alpha   90.00
_cell.angle_beta   90.00
_cell.angle_gamma   90.00
#
_symmetry.space_group_name_H-M   'P 1'
#
loop_
_entity.id
_entity.type
_entity.pdbx_description
1 polymer ?
#
loop_
_entity_poly.entity_id
_entity_poly.type
_entity_poly.pdbx_seq_one_letter_code
_entity_poly.pdbx_strand_id
1 'polypeptide(L)'
;MKRKSIALLLVGFIVLIGALYLNYIKNTNPKYTLEELRDMPEKELYQLFVDNGLRVHDDFSESFSDEKMANIFKRQFDFIIKTEGKTNLSHTGYRDMAEDTYKIYKRIVK
;
A
#
# COMPACT_ATOMS: atom_id res chain seq x y z
N MET A 1 1.75 -33.04 -34.07
CA MET A 1 0.71 -31.99 -33.89
C MET A 1 0.18 -31.91 -32.46
N LYS A 2 -0.35 -33.00 -31.86
CA LYS A 2 -1.08 -32.96 -30.57
C LYS A 2 -0.34 -32.33 -29.36
N ARG A 3 0.96 -32.61 -29.17
CA ARG A 3 1.74 -32.10 -28.01
C ARG A 3 1.97 -30.58 -28.04
N LYS A 4 2.19 -30.00 -29.22
CA LYS A 4 2.39 -28.55 -29.39
C LYS A 4 1.09 -27.77 -29.14
N SER A 5 -0.04 -28.33 -29.58
CA SER A 5 -1.38 -27.76 -29.32
C SER A 5 -1.77 -27.82 -27.83
N ILE A 6 -1.41 -28.89 -27.13
CA ILE A 6 -1.64 -29.01 -25.67
C ILE A 6 -0.78 -27.99 -24.90
N ALA A 7 0.49 -27.81 -25.28
CA ALA A 7 1.37 -26.83 -24.66
C ALA A 7 0.84 -25.39 -24.85
N LEU A 8 0.34 -25.06 -26.04
CA LEU A 8 -0.26 -23.75 -26.33
C LEU A 8 -1.52 -23.48 -25.49
N LEU A 9 -2.38 -24.50 -25.30
CA LEU A 9 -3.56 -24.39 -24.44
C LEU A 9 -3.18 -24.18 -22.97
N LEU A 10 -2.16 -24.88 -22.47
CA LEU A 10 -1.68 -24.73 -21.10
C LEU A 10 -1.10 -23.34 -20.84
N VAL A 11 -0.29 -22.81 -21.77
CA VAL A 11 0.25 -21.45 -21.67
C VAL A 11 -0.87 -20.42 -21.68
N GLY A 12 -1.86 -20.56 -22.56
CA GLY A 12 -3.03 -19.69 -22.60
C GLY A 12 -3.80 -19.70 -21.28
N PHE A 13 -3.97 -20.88 -20.66
CA PHE A 13 -4.67 -21.03 -19.38
C PHE A 13 -3.92 -20.36 -18.22
N ILE A 14 -2.58 -20.49 -18.17
CA ILE A 14 -1.75 -19.84 -17.15
C ILE A 14 -1.84 -18.31 -17.27
N VAL A 15 -1.79 -17.76 -18.49
CA VAL A 15 -1.95 -16.32 -18.73
C VAL A 15 -3.34 -15.85 -18.31
N LEU A 16 -4.38 -16.64 -18.58
CA LEU A 16 -5.76 -16.30 -18.21
C LEU A 16 -5.94 -16.27 -16.67
N ILE A 17 -5.38 -17.24 -15.96
CA ILE A 17 -5.39 -17.28 -14.49
C ILE A 17 -4.62 -16.08 -13.93
N GLY A 18 -3.45 -15.77 -14.48
CA GLY A 18 -2.68 -14.60 -14.08
C GLY A 18 -3.45 -13.30 -14.25
N ALA A 19 -4.13 -13.11 -15.38
CA ALA A 19 -4.96 -11.94 -15.64
C ALA A 19 -6.17 -11.85 -14.68
N LEU A 20 -6.83 -12.98 -14.41
CA LEU A 20 -7.95 -13.03 -13.46
C LEU A 20 -7.48 -12.74 -12.02
N TYR A 21 -6.31 -13.24 -11.63
CA TYR A 21 -5.71 -12.99 -10.31
C TYR A 21 -5.33 -11.51 -10.13
N LEU A 22 -4.71 -10.90 -11.14
CA LEU A 22 -4.42 -9.46 -11.13
C LEU A 22 -5.70 -8.61 -11.04
N ASN A 23 -6.75 -9.02 -11.75
CA ASN A 23 -8.04 -8.33 -11.72
C ASN A 23 -8.78 -8.54 -10.39
N TYR A 24 -8.61 -9.71 -9.76
CA TYR A 24 -9.10 -9.99 -8.42
C TYR A 24 -8.42 -9.09 -7.39
N ILE A 25 -7.08 -9.03 -7.36
CA ILE A 25 -6.33 -8.13 -6.47
C ILE A 25 -6.77 -6.67 -6.68
N LYS A 26 -6.97 -6.26 -7.94
CA LYS A 26 -7.41 -4.90 -8.27
C LYS A 26 -8.83 -4.58 -7.76
N ASN A 27 -9.73 -5.57 -7.71
CA ASN A 27 -11.14 -5.38 -7.35
C ASN A 27 -11.46 -5.72 -5.89
N THR A 28 -10.67 -6.59 -5.24
CA THR A 28 -10.71 -6.78 -3.80
C THR A 28 -9.70 -5.83 -3.19
N ASN A 29 -10.09 -4.60 -2.89
CA ASN A 29 -9.35 -3.83 -1.89
C ASN A 29 -9.54 -4.57 -0.57
N PRO A 30 -8.55 -5.36 -0.09
CA PRO A 30 -8.73 -6.11 1.14
C PRO A 30 -8.99 -5.10 2.25
N LYS A 31 -10.01 -5.37 3.06
CA LYS A 31 -10.34 -4.54 4.20
C LYS A 31 -9.64 -5.05 5.44
N TYR A 32 -8.95 -4.16 6.14
CA TYR A 32 -8.13 -4.48 7.30
C TYR A 32 -8.78 -4.01 8.59
N THR A 33 -8.59 -4.71 9.71
CA THR A 33 -8.78 -4.09 11.04
C THR A 33 -7.61 -3.16 11.34
N LEU A 34 -7.80 -2.26 12.30
CA LEU A 34 -6.69 -1.46 12.82
C LEU A 34 -5.57 -2.33 13.42
N GLU A 35 -5.92 -3.45 14.07
CA GLU A 35 -4.95 -4.40 14.62
C GLU A 35 -4.14 -5.09 13.51
N GLU A 36 -4.79 -5.55 12.44
CA GLU A 36 -4.11 -6.13 11.27
C GLU A 36 -3.10 -5.14 10.66
N LEU A 37 -3.43 -3.85 10.58
CA LEU A 37 -2.50 -2.80 10.12
C LEU A 37 -1.37 -2.52 11.12
N ARG A 38 -1.65 -2.62 12.43
CA ARG A 38 -0.67 -2.44 13.51
C ARG A 38 0.32 -3.58 13.62
N ASP A 39 -0.09 -4.80 13.30
CA ASP A 39 0.79 -5.98 13.36
C ASP A 39 1.62 -6.15 12.08
N MET A 40 1.24 -5.48 10.99
CA MET A 40 1.93 -5.55 9.71
C MET A 40 3.38 -4.99 9.82
N PRO A 41 4.40 -5.68 9.26
CA PRO A 41 5.77 -5.19 9.21
C PRO A 41 5.88 -3.80 8.61
N GLU A 42 6.87 -3.01 9.05
CA GLU A 42 7.02 -1.60 8.65
C GLU A 42 7.03 -1.41 7.12
N LYS A 43 7.81 -2.24 6.41
CA LYS A 43 7.93 -2.20 4.95
C LYS A 43 6.62 -2.58 4.26
N GLU A 44 5.93 -3.59 4.76
CA GLU A 44 4.66 -4.06 4.17
C GLU A 44 3.55 -3.04 4.39
N LEU A 45 3.45 -2.46 5.59
CA LEU A 45 2.49 -1.40 5.88
C LEU A 45 2.76 -0.17 5.03
N TYR A 46 4.01 0.27 4.94
CA TYR A 46 4.36 1.42 4.13
C TYR A 46 4.02 1.20 2.65
N GLN A 47 4.40 0.03 2.10
CA GLN A 47 4.09 -0.32 0.72
C GLN A 47 2.59 -0.39 0.46
N LEU A 48 1.81 -0.97 1.37
CA LEU A 48 0.34 -1.00 1.26
C LEU A 48 -0.23 0.41 1.11
N PHE A 49 0.27 1.38 1.88
CA PHE A 49 -0.19 2.76 1.77
C PHE A 49 0.28 3.43 0.48
N VAL A 50 1.51 3.19 0.03
CA VAL A 50 2.03 3.65 -1.27
C VAL A 50 1.16 3.11 -2.41
N ASP A 51 0.85 1.81 -2.40
CA ASP A 51 0.00 1.16 -3.40
C ASP A 51 -1.43 1.72 -3.42
N ASN A 52 -1.88 2.26 -2.28
CA ASN A 52 -3.17 2.93 -2.13
C ASN A 52 -3.13 4.45 -2.39
N GLY A 53 -1.99 4.98 -2.83
CA GLY A 53 -1.82 6.37 -3.27
C GLY A 53 -1.25 7.32 -2.24
N LEU A 54 -0.50 6.82 -1.24
CA LEU A 54 0.29 7.68 -0.36
C LEU A 54 1.35 8.41 -1.19
N ARG A 55 1.31 9.74 -1.20
CA ARG A 55 2.32 10.54 -1.88
C ARG A 55 3.64 10.47 -1.11
N VAL A 56 4.68 9.96 -1.78
CA VAL A 56 6.06 10.12 -1.33
C VAL A 56 6.56 11.41 -1.95
N HIS A 57 6.71 12.46 -1.14
CA HIS A 57 7.25 13.73 -1.63
C HIS A 57 8.75 13.58 -1.90
N ASP A 58 9.19 14.08 -3.05
CA ASP A 58 10.60 13.98 -3.49
C ASP A 58 11.57 14.59 -2.44
N ASP A 59 11.17 15.72 -1.83
CA ASP A 59 11.89 16.39 -0.73
C ASP A 59 12.14 15.47 0.49
N PHE A 60 11.29 14.44 0.68
CA PHE A 60 11.39 13.45 1.76
C PHE A 60 12.21 12.22 1.37
N SER A 61 12.05 11.72 0.14
CA SER A 61 12.79 10.55 -0.36
C SER A 61 14.25 10.84 -0.65
N GLU A 62 14.61 12.09 -0.97
CA GLU A 62 16.02 12.48 -1.14
C GLU A 62 16.79 12.46 0.20
N SER A 63 16.07 12.56 1.32
CA SER A 63 16.65 12.65 2.66
C SER A 63 16.74 11.30 3.40
N PHE A 64 15.97 10.30 2.98
CA PHE A 64 15.83 9.04 3.72
C PHE A 64 15.69 7.83 2.77
N SER A 65 16.34 6.71 3.10
CA SER A 65 16.09 5.44 2.41
C SER A 65 14.66 4.93 2.64
N ASP A 66 14.16 4.11 1.73
CA ASP A 66 12.82 3.48 1.84
C ASP A 66 12.61 2.77 3.17
N GLU A 67 13.65 2.11 3.70
CA GLU A 67 13.60 1.46 5.00
C GLU A 67 13.42 2.46 6.15
N LYS A 68 14.13 3.59 6.08
CA LYS A 68 13.99 4.65 7.07
C LYS A 68 12.62 5.31 6.99
N MET A 69 12.08 5.49 5.78
CA MET A 69 10.73 5.99 5.55
C MET A 69 9.67 5.05 6.09
N ALA A 70 9.78 3.75 5.84
CA ALA A 70 8.88 2.75 6.38
C ALA A 70 8.87 2.76 7.92
N ASN A 71 10.04 2.89 8.55
CA ASN A 71 10.16 3.00 10.00
C ASN A 71 9.49 4.28 10.55
N ILE A 72 9.76 5.44 9.93
CA ILE A 72 9.14 6.70 10.32
C ILE A 72 7.62 6.61 10.18
N PHE A 73 7.14 6.09 9.05
CA PHE A 73 5.73 5.90 8.78
C PHE A 73 5.08 5.02 9.86
N LYS A 74 5.63 3.84 10.14
CA LYS A 74 5.09 2.92 11.16
C LYS A 74 4.98 3.59 12.53
N ARG A 75 6.01 4.31 12.96
CA ARG A 75 6.03 5.01 14.25
C ARG A 75 5.00 6.12 14.34
N GLN A 76 4.66 6.75 13.23
CA GLN A 76 3.67 7.84 13.17
C GLN A 76 2.25 7.35 12.93
N PHE A 77 2.06 6.11 12.47
CA PHE A 77 0.78 5.57 12.02
C PHE A 77 -0.36 5.75 13.03
N ASP A 78 -0.14 5.33 14.27
CA ASP A 78 -1.13 5.44 15.34
C ASP A 78 -1.44 6.88 15.72
N PHE A 79 -0.41 7.74 15.72
CA PHE A 79 -0.58 9.15 15.99
C PHE A 79 -1.46 9.80 14.92
N ILE A 80 -1.18 9.55 13.64
CA ILE A 80 -1.94 10.07 12.51
C ILE A 80 -3.40 9.62 12.56
N ILE A 81 -3.67 8.35 12.90
CA ILE A 81 -5.05 7.85 13.03
C ILE A 81 -5.75 8.54 14.20
N LYS A 82 -5.09 8.64 15.36
CA LYS A 82 -5.65 9.27 16.56
C LYS A 82 -5.96 10.76 16.35
N THR A 83 -5.16 11.45 15.54
CA THR A 83 -5.36 12.86 15.22
C THR A 83 -6.22 13.08 13.97
N GLU A 84 -6.76 12.03 13.37
CA GLU A 84 -7.59 12.11 12.16
C GLU A 84 -6.87 12.79 10.98
N GLY A 85 -5.57 12.53 10.83
CA GLY A 85 -4.74 13.16 9.80
C GLY A 85 -4.31 14.60 10.13
N LYS A 86 -4.65 15.13 11.31
CA LYS A 86 -4.20 16.46 11.75
C LYS A 86 -2.76 16.38 12.26
N THR A 87 -1.93 17.33 11.85
CA THR A 87 -0.58 17.52 12.38
C THR A 87 -0.36 19.00 12.71
N ASN A 88 0.41 19.26 13.76
CA ASN A 88 0.86 20.61 14.11
C ASN A 88 2.14 21.01 13.35
N LEU A 89 2.70 20.09 12.55
CA LEU A 89 3.89 20.33 11.75
C LEU A 89 3.52 21.19 10.53
N SER A 90 4.23 22.32 10.38
CA SER A 90 4.04 23.26 9.28
C SER A 90 4.68 22.79 7.96
N HIS A 91 5.57 21.79 8.01
CA HIS A 91 6.21 21.28 6.81
C HIS A 91 5.20 20.52 5.94
N THR A 92 5.06 20.97 4.70
CA THR A 92 4.12 20.46 3.70
C THR A 92 4.15 18.95 3.56
N GLY A 93 5.33 18.32 3.47
CA GLY A 93 5.46 16.87 3.32
C GLY A 93 4.92 16.05 4.51
N TYR A 94 5.14 16.49 5.76
CA TYR A 94 4.57 15.79 6.93
C TYR A 94 3.04 15.93 6.99
N ARG A 95 2.52 17.09 6.59
CA ARG A 95 1.07 17.35 6.56
C ARG A 95 0.39 16.52 5.50
N ASP A 96 0.95 16.48 4.29
CA ASP A 96 0.41 15.72 3.18
C ASP A 96 0.47 14.21 3.45
N MET A 97 1.56 13.70 4.05
CA MET A 97 1.67 12.30 4.50
C MET A 97 0.58 11.96 5.52
N ALA A 98 0.35 12.80 6.54
CA ALA A 98 -0.67 12.55 7.55
C ALA A 98 -2.09 12.56 6.95
N GLU A 99 -2.38 13.52 6.08
CA GLU A 99 -3.67 13.65 5.40
C GLU A 99 -3.96 12.44 4.50
N ASP A 100 -3.01 12.06 3.65
CA ASP A 100 -3.16 10.92 2.74
C ASP A 100 -3.30 9.62 3.49
N THR A 101 -2.46 9.40 4.51
CA THR A 101 -2.53 8.23 5.39
C THR A 101 -3.92 8.09 6.00
N TYR A 102 -4.48 9.16 6.58
CA TYR A 102 -5.81 9.07 7.18
C TYR A 102 -6.91 8.82 6.14
N LYS A 103 -6.82 9.42 4.95
CA LYS A 103 -7.78 9.16 3.86
C LYS A 103 -7.72 7.71 3.38
N ILE A 104 -6.53 7.16 3.23
CA ILE A 104 -6.30 5.77 2.81
C ILE A 104 -6.80 4.82 3.90
N TYR A 105 -6.45 5.06 5.15
CA TYR A 105 -6.92 4.29 6.30
C TYR A 105 -8.44 4.13 6.30
N LYS A 106 -9.20 5.24 6.17
CA LYS A 106 -10.66 5.19 6.11
C LYS A 106 -11.20 4.39 4.92
N ARG A 107 -10.44 4.30 3.82
CA ARG A 107 -10.82 3.53 2.63
C ARG A 107 -10.53 2.04 2.80
N ILE A 108 -9.44 1.68 3.46
CA ILE A 108 -8.98 0.29 3.55
C ILE A 108 -9.40 -0.41 4.85
N VAL A 109 -9.94 0.30 5.85
CA VAL A 109 -10.44 -0.34 7.09
C VAL A 109 -11.82 -0.97 6.87
N LYS A 110 -12.09 -2.11 7.55
CA LYS A 110 -13.44 -2.72 7.69
C LYS A 110 -14.15 -2.24 8.93
#